data_AF-A0A7I4E6S2-F1
#
_entry.id   AF-A0A7I4E6S2-F1
#
_cell.length_a   1.000
_cell.length_b   1.000
_cell.length_c   1.000
_cell.angle_alpha   90.00
_cell.angle_beta   90.00
_cell.angle_gamma   90.00
#
_symmetry.space_group_name_H-M   'P 1'
#
loop_
_entity.id
_entity.type
_entity.pdbx_description
1 polymer ?
#
loop_
_entity_poly.entity_id
_entity_poly.type
_entity_poly.pdbx_seq_one_letter_code
_entity_poly.pdbx_strand_id
1 'polypeptide(L)'
;MECLVGRGAVCCSGVGIGTSVAAERQHRSGAKECVLFKTKKNRHLKQFVNGASIGDYARKSFRPVISCQAAKTAVNATAIEDQESTPGRSQFLEAAQRGNLVPVYRRIFADHLTPVLAYRCLVKEDDREAPSFLFESVENGKSINMGRYSMVGAQPSMEIIAKEDRITILNHEEGTRVEKQSDNPLNEPQEIASKWNPVKFDSLPDVFCGGWVGYFSYDTVRYVEKKKLPFSSAPIDDRGLPDIHLGLYNDVLVFDHVTKLVYVLHWVHVDRFDNPESAYEDGCKRLDLLVARLQTPGRVKLSSGSVELSIEQYGQRTAKSNYTPEQFKNSISLVKEHILAGDIFQLVLSQRFERRTFADPFEVYRALRIVNPSPYMIYLQARGAIMVASSPEILTRIAEGTVVNRPLAGTRRRGKTPEEDMALERDLLADEKECAEHVMLVDLGRNDVGKVSKAGTVKVEKLMEVERYSHVMHISSTVTGELLDELSSWDALRAALPVGTVSGAPKVTVLSTLCYHGFCVTGIWAHMSHDKVLRNSCREILIQMIVTNPSL
;
A
#
# COMPACT_ATOMS: atom_id res chain seq x y z
N MET A 1 -18.43 -11.43 60.14
CA MET A 1 -16.98 -11.24 60.33
C MET A 1 -16.46 -10.41 59.16
N GLU A 2 -16.55 -9.08 59.12
CA GLU A 2 -16.39 -8.06 60.21
C GLU A 2 -14.96 -8.10 60.79
N CYS A 3 -14.24 -7.00 61.01
CA CYS A 3 -14.58 -5.57 61.18
C CYS A 3 -13.80 -4.64 60.21
N LEU A 4 -14.28 -3.47 59.74
CA LEU A 4 -14.40 -2.13 60.40
C LEU A 4 -13.03 -1.57 60.87
N VAL A 5 -12.66 -0.27 60.73
CA VAL A 5 -13.34 1.05 60.59
C VAL A 5 -12.56 1.90 59.52
N GLY A 6 -13.06 2.83 58.68
CA GLY A 6 -13.91 4.05 58.84
C GLY A 6 -13.01 5.31 58.95
N ARG A 7 -13.32 6.55 58.48
CA ARG A 7 -14.51 7.26 57.93
C ARG A 7 -14.05 8.21 56.78
N GLY A 8 -14.84 8.64 55.77
CA GLY A 8 -15.83 9.75 55.78
C GLY A 8 -15.16 11.14 55.63
N ALA A 9 -15.61 12.14 54.84
CA ALA A 9 -16.82 12.42 54.02
C ALA A 9 -16.41 13.45 52.91
N VAL A 10 -16.80 13.42 51.62
CA VAL A 10 -18.11 13.54 50.91
C VAL A 10 -18.55 15.00 50.58
N CYS A 11 -18.65 15.27 49.26
CA CYS A 11 -19.49 16.24 48.51
C CYS A 11 -19.16 17.76 48.33
N CYS A 12 -19.03 18.11 47.03
CA CYS A 12 -19.84 19.08 46.26
C CYS A 12 -19.47 20.58 46.07
N SER A 13 -19.08 20.86 44.81
CA SER A 13 -19.63 21.89 43.90
C SER A 13 -19.66 23.38 44.26
N GLY A 14 -19.07 24.21 43.40
CA GLY A 14 -19.36 25.63 43.27
C GLY A 14 -18.95 26.17 41.90
N VAL A 15 -19.88 26.75 41.14
CA VAL A 15 -19.63 27.46 39.87
C VAL A 15 -19.59 28.96 40.16
N GLY A 16 -18.64 29.69 39.58
CA GLY A 16 -18.54 31.14 39.75
C GLY A 16 -17.73 31.83 38.65
N ILE A 17 -18.36 32.78 37.97
CA ILE A 17 -17.71 33.68 37.00
C ILE A 17 -17.35 34.97 37.73
N GLY A 18 -16.15 35.51 37.51
CA GLY A 18 -15.71 36.79 38.07
C GLY A 18 -14.63 37.45 37.21
N THR A 19 -14.70 38.77 37.04
CA THR A 19 -13.89 39.53 36.07
C THR A 19 -13.09 40.68 36.69
N SER A 20 -12.05 41.09 35.95
CA SER A 20 -11.52 42.47 35.85
C SER A 20 -10.54 43.02 36.91
N VAL A 21 -9.82 44.08 36.46
CA VAL A 21 -8.95 45.02 37.19
C VAL A 21 -7.57 44.49 37.66
N ALA A 22 -6.46 45.24 37.63
CA ALA A 22 -5.83 46.19 36.67
C ALA A 22 -4.44 46.61 37.21
N ALA A 23 -3.58 47.22 36.36
CA ALA A 23 -2.48 48.15 36.73
C ALA A 23 -1.28 47.57 37.55
N GLU A 24 -0.06 48.16 37.60
CA GLU A 24 0.63 49.17 36.76
C GLU A 24 2.17 49.13 36.96
N ARG A 25 2.96 49.35 35.88
CA ARG A 25 4.37 49.84 35.86
C ARG A 25 5.43 48.93 36.56
N GLN A 26 6.76 49.09 36.46
CA GLN A 26 7.71 50.03 35.81
C GLN A 26 8.69 49.20 34.90
N HIS A 27 9.31 49.68 33.79
CA HIS A 27 10.46 50.60 33.69
C HIS A 27 11.64 50.21 34.64
N ARG A 28 12.94 50.16 34.29
CA ARG A 28 13.80 50.53 33.11
C ARG A 28 15.19 49.85 33.30
N SER A 29 16.16 49.78 32.35
CA SER A 29 16.23 49.73 30.87
C SER A 29 17.72 49.72 30.43
N GLY A 30 18.12 48.99 29.36
CA GLY A 30 19.49 49.01 28.81
C GLY A 30 19.55 48.64 27.32
N ALA A 31 20.43 49.25 26.54
CA ALA A 31 20.44 49.16 25.07
C ALA A 31 21.83 49.37 24.44
N LYS A 32 22.04 48.86 23.21
CA LYS A 32 23.06 49.33 22.25
C LYS A 32 22.64 49.05 20.78
N GLU A 33 22.61 50.12 19.99
CA GLU A 33 23.04 50.31 18.57
C GLU A 33 22.61 49.24 17.51
N CYS A 34 21.80 49.54 16.48
CA CYS A 34 21.92 50.47 15.31
C CYS A 34 22.91 49.97 14.23
N VAL A 35 22.68 50.08 12.90
CA VAL A 35 22.20 51.23 12.09
C VAL A 35 21.39 50.83 10.81
N LEU A 36 20.42 51.70 10.44
CA LEU A 36 19.68 51.95 9.17
C LEU A 36 19.87 51.09 7.89
N PHE A 37 18.77 50.94 7.11
CA PHE A 37 18.58 51.73 5.87
C PHE A 37 17.10 51.99 5.49
N LYS A 38 16.89 52.89 4.50
CA LYS A 38 15.62 53.51 4.07
C LYS A 38 15.48 53.37 2.53
N THR A 39 14.32 53.46 1.86
CA THR A 39 12.94 53.83 2.28
C THR A 39 11.94 52.85 1.60
N LYS A 40 10.70 53.10 1.12
CA LYS A 40 9.79 54.26 0.94
C LYS A 40 8.32 53.76 0.95
N LYS A 41 7.34 54.68 0.92
CA LYS A 41 5.89 54.40 0.71
C LYS A 41 5.25 55.60 0.03
N ASN A 42 4.11 55.44 -0.64
CA ASN A 42 3.24 56.57 -1.02
C ASN A 42 1.77 56.23 -0.77
N ARG A 43 0.94 57.25 -0.51
CA ARG A 43 -0.50 57.14 -0.17
C ARG A 43 -1.30 58.11 -1.05
N HIS A 44 -2.55 57.78 -1.36
CA HIS A 44 -3.66 58.75 -1.38
C HIS A 44 -4.94 58.08 -0.84
N LEU A 45 -5.96 58.88 -0.47
CA LEU A 45 -6.99 58.51 0.51
C LEU A 45 -8.22 59.45 0.40
N LYS A 46 -9.43 58.99 0.80
CA LYS A 46 -10.74 59.71 0.84
C LYS A 46 -11.40 59.92 -0.54
N GLN A 47 -12.72 60.15 -0.73
CA GLN A 47 -13.95 60.28 0.10
C GLN A 47 -15.12 59.66 -0.75
N PHE A 48 -16.20 59.01 -0.29
CA PHE A 48 -17.27 59.23 0.71
C PHE A 48 -18.47 60.13 0.27
N VAL A 49 -19.70 59.55 0.29
CA VAL A 49 -21.08 60.14 0.35
C VAL A 49 -21.87 60.45 -0.96
N ASN A 50 -22.99 59.71 -1.11
CA ASN A 50 -24.34 59.95 -1.72
C ASN A 50 -24.59 60.83 -2.97
N GLY A 51 -25.52 60.38 -3.84
CA GLY A 51 -26.25 61.23 -4.80
C GLY A 51 -27.08 60.46 -5.86
N ALA A 52 -28.39 60.34 -5.69
CA ALA A 52 -29.30 59.49 -6.47
C ALA A 52 -29.48 59.80 -7.97
N SER A 53 -29.81 58.77 -8.78
CA SER A 53 -30.88 58.82 -9.79
C SER A 53 -31.35 57.41 -10.19
N ILE A 54 -32.57 57.29 -10.74
CA ILE A 54 -33.20 56.05 -11.21
C ILE A 54 -33.25 56.05 -12.75
N GLY A 55 -33.04 54.89 -13.38
CA GLY A 55 -33.16 54.73 -14.83
C GLY A 55 -33.07 53.27 -15.29
N ASP A 56 -34.21 52.60 -15.39
CA ASP A 56 -34.31 51.25 -15.95
C ASP A 56 -34.04 51.25 -17.46
N TYR A 57 -33.11 50.40 -17.94
CA TYR A 57 -33.15 49.92 -19.32
C TYR A 57 -32.60 48.50 -19.51
N ALA A 58 -33.50 47.62 -19.94
CA ALA A 58 -33.33 46.38 -20.71
C ALA A 58 -32.04 45.54 -20.58
N ARG A 59 -32.21 44.28 -20.15
CA ARG A 59 -31.19 43.22 -20.25
C ARG A 59 -30.71 43.01 -21.69
N LYS A 60 -29.40 43.10 -21.94
CA LYS A 60 -28.72 42.38 -23.04
C LYS A 60 -27.48 41.68 -22.49
N SER A 61 -27.45 40.36 -22.66
CA SER A 61 -26.38 39.49 -22.15
C SER A 61 -25.13 39.53 -23.02
N PHE A 62 -24.16 40.39 -22.68
CA PHE A 62 -22.81 40.27 -23.22
C PHE A 62 -22.03 39.18 -22.46
N ARG A 63 -21.58 38.14 -23.16
CA ARG A 63 -20.51 37.25 -22.69
C ARG A 63 -19.17 37.84 -23.13
N PRO A 64 -18.28 38.29 -22.23
CA PRO A 64 -16.94 38.72 -22.62
C PRO A 64 -16.06 37.49 -22.89
N VAL A 65 -15.69 37.27 -24.15
CA VAL A 65 -14.60 36.33 -24.49
C VAL A 65 -13.28 37.03 -24.20
N ILE A 66 -12.63 36.68 -23.10
CA ILE A 66 -11.32 37.23 -22.73
C ILE A 66 -10.23 36.40 -23.42
N SER A 67 -9.83 36.80 -24.62
CA SER A 67 -8.72 36.19 -25.35
C SER A 67 -7.36 36.65 -24.80
N CYS A 68 -6.87 35.96 -23.76
CA CYS A 68 -5.51 36.19 -23.25
C CYS A 68 -4.50 35.33 -24.04
N GLN A 69 -3.66 35.95 -24.87
CA GLN A 69 -2.62 35.24 -25.63
C GLN A 69 -1.41 34.90 -24.73
N ALA A 70 -1.50 33.77 -24.05
CA ALA A 70 -0.34 33.07 -23.47
C ALA A 70 0.18 31.98 -24.42
N ALA A 71 1.36 31.42 -24.13
CA ALA A 71 2.05 30.48 -25.02
C ALA A 71 1.23 29.22 -25.34
N LYS A 72 1.47 28.62 -26.52
CA LYS A 72 0.74 27.45 -27.05
C LYS A 72 1.01 26.17 -26.24
N THR A 73 0.28 26.00 -25.14
CA THR A 73 -0.02 24.68 -24.57
C THR A 73 -1.54 24.58 -24.49
N ALA A 74 -2.15 23.88 -25.45
CA ALA A 74 -3.61 23.78 -25.54
C ALA A 74 -4.14 22.78 -24.49
N VAL A 75 -4.50 23.30 -23.31
CA VAL A 75 -5.19 22.52 -22.28
C VAL A 75 -6.69 22.56 -22.56
N ASN A 76 -7.17 21.61 -23.35
CA ASN A 76 -8.59 21.39 -23.59
C ASN A 76 -9.23 20.81 -22.31
N ALA A 77 -9.74 21.69 -21.44
CA ALA A 77 -10.46 21.32 -20.23
C ALA A 77 -11.97 21.56 -20.41
N THR A 78 -12.67 20.56 -20.94
CA THR A 78 -14.13 20.55 -21.05
C THR A 78 -14.77 19.73 -19.93
N ALA A 79 -16.02 20.07 -19.56
CA ALA A 79 -16.92 19.10 -18.96
C ALA A 79 -17.24 18.01 -20.01
N ILE A 80 -17.66 16.82 -19.59
CA ILE A 80 -17.72 15.63 -20.46
C ILE A 80 -18.84 15.74 -21.51
N GLU A 81 -18.52 16.43 -22.60
CA GLU A 81 -19.18 16.41 -23.91
C GLU A 81 -18.07 16.25 -24.97
N ASP A 82 -18.02 15.05 -25.55
CA ASP A 82 -17.17 14.51 -26.62
C ASP A 82 -15.71 14.99 -26.88
N GLN A 83 -14.84 13.96 -27.00
CA GLN A 83 -13.48 13.89 -27.58
C GLN A 83 -12.25 14.08 -26.66
N GLU A 84 -11.15 13.44 -27.09
CA GLU A 84 -9.77 13.50 -26.58
C GLU A 84 -9.47 13.14 -25.10
N SER A 85 -9.94 11.98 -24.62
CA SER A 85 -9.37 11.37 -23.39
C SER A 85 -9.22 9.84 -23.39
N THR A 86 -9.65 9.16 -24.45
CA THR A 86 -9.45 7.73 -24.73
C THR A 86 -8.52 7.58 -25.93
N PRO A 87 -7.59 6.60 -25.97
CA PRO A 87 -6.72 6.41 -27.13
C PRO A 87 -7.58 6.18 -28.37
N GLY A 88 -7.50 7.09 -29.34
CA GLY A 88 -8.41 7.10 -30.48
C GLY A 88 -8.27 5.82 -31.31
N ARG A 89 -9.35 5.39 -31.99
CA ARG A 89 -9.41 4.13 -32.76
C ARG A 89 -8.12 3.84 -33.55
N SER A 90 -7.59 4.80 -34.30
CA SER A 90 -6.34 4.62 -35.06
C SER A 90 -5.13 4.24 -34.18
N GLN A 91 -4.99 4.86 -33.01
CA GLN A 91 -3.91 4.59 -32.05
C GLN A 91 -4.07 3.22 -31.38
N PHE A 92 -5.29 2.77 -31.12
CA PHE A 92 -5.55 1.41 -30.64
C PHE A 92 -5.21 0.37 -31.71
N LEU A 93 -5.61 0.59 -32.97
CA LEU A 93 -5.32 -0.33 -34.08
C LEU A 93 -3.80 -0.42 -34.35
N GLU A 94 -3.06 0.70 -34.25
CA GLU A 94 -1.60 0.73 -34.32
C GLU A 94 -0.93 0.05 -33.12
N ALA A 95 -1.54 0.11 -31.92
CA ALA A 95 -1.09 -0.66 -30.77
C ALA A 95 -1.33 -2.17 -30.96
N ALA A 96 -2.49 -2.58 -31.46
CA ALA A 96 -2.84 -3.97 -31.72
C ALA A 96 -1.89 -4.67 -32.73
N GLN A 97 -1.23 -3.91 -33.62
CA GLN A 97 -0.19 -4.43 -34.51
C GLN A 97 1.15 -4.70 -33.79
N ARG A 98 1.37 -4.11 -32.61
CA ARG A 98 2.61 -4.22 -31.82
C ARG A 98 2.51 -5.22 -30.67
N GLY A 99 1.29 -5.55 -30.23
CA GLY A 99 1.03 -6.53 -29.18
C GLY A 99 -0.46 -6.78 -28.93
N ASN A 100 -0.77 -7.92 -28.31
CA ASN A 100 -2.13 -8.45 -28.18
C ASN A 100 -2.89 -7.97 -26.92
N LEU A 101 -2.26 -7.22 -26.03
CA LEU A 101 -2.90 -6.71 -24.81
C LEU A 101 -2.78 -5.18 -24.78
N VAL A 102 -3.87 -4.49 -25.10
CA VAL A 102 -3.89 -3.05 -25.36
C VAL A 102 -4.87 -2.35 -24.41
N PRO A 103 -4.46 -1.30 -23.68
CA PRO A 103 -5.34 -0.59 -22.76
C PRO A 103 -6.18 0.45 -23.49
N VAL A 104 -7.49 0.43 -23.27
CA VAL A 104 -8.31 1.65 -23.42
C VAL A 104 -8.43 2.31 -22.05
N TYR A 105 -8.50 3.64 -22.03
CA TYR A 105 -8.56 4.39 -20.79
C TYR A 105 -9.39 5.67 -20.94
N ARG A 106 -9.75 6.30 -19.82
CA ARG A 106 -10.30 7.66 -19.76
C ARG A 106 -9.67 8.40 -18.61
N ARG A 107 -9.42 9.70 -18.78
CA ARG A 107 -8.98 10.60 -17.70
C ARG A 107 -10.18 11.39 -17.19
N ILE A 108 -10.41 11.40 -15.89
CA ILE A 108 -11.45 12.19 -15.23
C ILE A 108 -10.86 12.99 -14.05
N PHE A 109 -11.51 14.08 -13.66
CA PHE A 109 -11.09 14.87 -12.49
C PHE A 109 -11.29 14.10 -11.18
N ALA A 110 -10.31 14.18 -10.28
CA ALA A 110 -10.35 13.55 -8.97
C ALA A 110 -11.08 14.38 -7.89
N ASP A 111 -11.48 15.62 -8.21
CA ASP A 111 -11.95 16.62 -7.23
C ASP A 111 -13.15 16.16 -6.37
N HIS A 112 -14.01 15.32 -6.94
CA HIS A 112 -15.17 14.72 -6.25
C HIS A 112 -15.03 13.20 -6.03
N LEU A 113 -13.91 12.59 -6.44
CA LEU A 113 -13.71 11.14 -6.41
C LEU A 113 -12.40 10.80 -5.70
N THR A 114 -12.50 10.31 -4.45
CA THR A 114 -11.36 9.79 -3.69
C THR A 114 -11.17 8.29 -3.95
N PRO A 115 -9.97 7.71 -3.72
CA PRO A 115 -9.77 6.26 -3.82
C PRO A 115 -10.73 5.46 -2.93
N VAL A 116 -11.02 5.97 -1.73
CA VAL A 116 -11.97 5.39 -0.76
C VAL A 116 -13.41 5.39 -1.29
N LEU A 117 -13.84 6.48 -1.94
CA LEU A 117 -15.17 6.55 -2.56
C LEU A 117 -15.26 5.65 -3.80
N ALA A 118 -14.24 5.68 -4.66
CA ALA A 118 -14.19 4.88 -5.87
C ALA A 118 -14.20 3.38 -5.58
N TYR A 119 -13.48 2.93 -4.55
CA TYR A 119 -13.56 1.54 -4.07
C TYR A 119 -15.01 1.15 -3.74
N ARG A 120 -15.77 2.00 -3.02
CA ARG A 120 -17.19 1.74 -2.69
C ARG A 120 -18.18 2.00 -3.83
N CYS A 121 -17.77 2.67 -4.92
CA CYS A 121 -18.50 2.67 -6.19
C CYS A 121 -18.32 1.36 -6.98
N LEU A 122 -17.22 0.64 -6.78
CA LEU A 122 -16.98 -0.66 -7.42
C LEU A 122 -17.51 -1.84 -6.57
N VAL A 123 -17.25 -1.83 -5.26
CA VAL A 123 -17.56 -2.91 -4.32
C VAL A 123 -18.59 -2.43 -3.29
N LYS A 124 -19.67 -3.19 -3.11
CA LYS A 124 -20.72 -2.85 -2.14
C LYS A 124 -20.22 -2.96 -0.69
N GLU A 125 -21.03 -2.53 0.26
CA GLU A 125 -20.74 -2.65 1.70
C GLU A 125 -20.98 -4.07 2.22
N ASP A 126 -21.99 -4.76 1.68
CA ASP A 126 -22.40 -6.12 2.02
C ASP A 126 -21.64 -7.23 1.26
N ASP A 127 -21.03 -6.90 0.12
CA ASP A 127 -20.30 -7.85 -0.73
C ASP A 127 -18.86 -8.05 -0.24
N ARG A 128 -18.69 -9.01 0.67
CA ARG A 128 -17.40 -9.40 1.27
C ARG A 128 -16.63 -10.47 0.50
N GLU A 129 -17.23 -11.03 -0.55
CA GLU A 129 -16.65 -12.13 -1.36
C GLU A 129 -16.23 -11.69 -2.77
N ALA A 130 -16.56 -10.47 -3.21
CA ALA A 130 -16.04 -9.88 -4.43
C ALA A 130 -14.53 -9.58 -4.32
N PRO A 131 -13.63 -10.25 -5.07
CA PRO A 131 -12.21 -9.99 -5.00
C PRO A 131 -11.90 -8.58 -5.49
N SER A 132 -11.11 -7.84 -4.71
CA SER A 132 -10.88 -6.40 -4.94
C SER A 132 -9.75 -5.84 -4.08
N PHE A 133 -9.23 -4.67 -4.46
CA PHE A 133 -8.16 -4.00 -3.74
C PHE A 133 -8.28 -2.47 -3.76
N LEU A 134 -7.70 -1.84 -2.75
CA LEU A 134 -7.36 -0.42 -2.67
C LEU A 134 -5.96 -0.32 -2.07
N PHE A 135 -5.02 0.19 -2.87
CA PHE A 135 -3.63 0.41 -2.49
C PHE A 135 -3.35 1.91 -2.43
N GLU A 136 -2.72 2.35 -1.35
CA GLU A 136 -2.30 3.74 -1.15
C GLU A 136 -0.88 3.77 -0.61
N SER A 137 -0.15 4.86 -0.87
CA SER A 137 1.23 5.02 -0.42
C SER A 137 1.40 6.33 0.34
N VAL A 138 2.33 6.36 1.29
CA VAL A 138 2.70 7.54 2.06
C VAL A 138 4.23 7.67 2.06
N GLU A 139 4.71 8.75 1.48
CA GLU A 139 6.13 9.07 1.34
C GLU A 139 6.64 9.75 2.63
N ASN A 140 7.55 9.06 3.32
CA ASN A 140 8.15 9.54 4.56
C ASN A 140 9.42 10.36 4.28
N GLY A 141 9.40 11.64 4.64
CA GLY A 141 10.56 12.52 4.59
C GLY A 141 10.66 13.37 5.86
N LYS A 142 11.04 14.65 5.72
CA LYS A 142 10.95 15.64 6.82
C LYS A 142 9.50 15.91 7.27
N SER A 143 8.54 15.60 6.40
CA SER A 143 7.10 15.56 6.67
C SER A 143 6.54 14.23 6.14
N ILE A 144 5.40 13.81 6.69
CA ILE A 144 4.61 12.71 6.16
C ILE A 144 3.79 13.26 4.98
N ASN A 145 4.05 12.79 3.76
CA ASN A 145 3.34 13.20 2.55
C ASN A 145 2.53 12.03 2.00
N MET A 146 1.31 12.27 1.51
CA MET A 146 0.62 11.24 0.71
C MET A 146 1.42 11.01 -0.58
N GLY A 147 1.74 9.75 -0.88
CA GLY A 147 2.50 9.38 -2.06
C GLY A 147 1.72 9.70 -3.34
N ARG A 148 2.42 9.92 -4.46
CA ARG A 148 1.78 10.45 -5.68
C ARG A 148 0.58 9.63 -6.19
N TYR A 149 0.58 8.31 -5.99
CA TYR A 149 -0.41 7.42 -6.59
C TYR A 149 -1.20 6.56 -5.59
N SER A 150 -2.44 6.26 -5.96
CA SER A 150 -3.26 5.19 -5.37
C SER A 150 -3.87 4.34 -6.48
N MET A 151 -4.06 3.04 -6.24
CA MET A 151 -4.64 2.10 -7.20
C MET A 151 -5.88 1.43 -6.61
N VAL A 152 -6.92 1.26 -7.43
CA VAL A 152 -8.16 0.57 -7.05
C VAL A 152 -8.55 -0.40 -8.15
N GLY A 153 -8.96 -1.61 -7.78
CA GLY A 153 -9.50 -2.60 -8.72
C GLY A 153 -10.49 -3.52 -8.02
N ALA A 154 -11.42 -4.09 -8.79
CA ALA A 154 -12.45 -5.00 -8.28
C ALA A 154 -12.90 -5.93 -9.39
N GLN A 155 -13.46 -7.09 -9.02
CA GLN A 155 -14.07 -8.05 -9.94
C GLN A 155 -13.09 -8.50 -11.04
N PRO A 156 -12.04 -9.25 -10.68
CA PRO A 156 -11.03 -9.68 -11.64
C PRO A 156 -11.63 -10.56 -12.74
N SER A 157 -11.05 -10.49 -13.93
CA SER A 157 -11.40 -11.32 -15.09
C SER A 157 -11.11 -12.81 -14.87
N MET A 158 -10.13 -13.12 -14.03
CA MET A 158 -9.73 -14.49 -13.66
C MET A 158 -9.22 -14.53 -12.22
N GLU A 159 -9.41 -15.63 -11.51
CA GLU A 159 -8.77 -15.92 -10.22
C GLU A 159 -7.97 -17.21 -10.30
N ILE A 160 -6.84 -17.27 -9.58
CA ILE A 160 -6.05 -18.47 -9.32
C ILE A 160 -5.97 -18.63 -7.81
N ILE A 161 -6.54 -19.72 -7.30
CA ILE A 161 -6.60 -20.06 -5.88
C ILE A 161 -5.88 -21.39 -5.69
N ALA A 162 -4.84 -21.43 -4.87
CA ALA A 162 -4.08 -22.65 -4.60
C ALA A 162 -4.04 -23.00 -3.11
N LYS A 163 -4.11 -24.29 -2.80
CA LYS A 163 -3.90 -24.84 -1.45
C LYS A 163 -3.22 -26.19 -1.58
N GLU A 164 -2.06 -26.36 -0.94
CA GLU A 164 -1.20 -27.54 -1.11
C GLU A 164 -1.03 -27.87 -2.60
N ASP A 165 -1.28 -29.12 -3.03
CA ASP A 165 -1.16 -29.56 -4.42
C ASP A 165 -2.30 -29.10 -5.34
N ARG A 166 -3.37 -28.48 -4.81
CA ARG A 166 -4.60 -28.18 -5.56
C ARG A 166 -4.65 -26.75 -6.04
N ILE A 167 -5.08 -26.57 -7.29
CA ILE A 167 -5.35 -25.26 -7.89
C ILE A 167 -6.76 -25.23 -8.44
N THR A 168 -7.50 -24.19 -8.07
CA THR A 168 -8.75 -23.78 -8.72
C THR A 168 -8.48 -22.52 -9.55
N ILE A 169 -8.76 -22.58 -10.85
CA ILE A 169 -8.76 -21.42 -11.75
C ILE A 169 -10.22 -21.08 -12.05
N LEU A 170 -10.62 -19.83 -11.78
CA LEU A 170 -11.95 -19.30 -12.10
C LEU A 170 -11.79 -18.25 -13.20
N ASN A 171 -12.42 -18.41 -14.35
CA ASN A 171 -12.40 -17.44 -15.43
C ASN A 171 -13.78 -16.80 -15.55
N HIS A 172 -13.89 -15.55 -15.14
CA HIS A 172 -15.16 -14.83 -15.04
C HIS A 172 -15.64 -14.26 -16.37
N GLU A 173 -14.76 -14.13 -17.38
CA GLU A 173 -15.16 -13.77 -18.74
C GLU A 173 -15.75 -14.97 -19.50
N GLU A 174 -15.23 -16.17 -19.27
CA GLU A 174 -15.72 -17.41 -19.89
C GLU A 174 -16.78 -18.16 -19.04
N GLY A 175 -16.94 -17.77 -17.76
CA GLY A 175 -17.80 -18.45 -16.80
C GLY A 175 -17.30 -19.84 -16.37
N THR A 176 -16.02 -20.16 -16.58
CA THR A 176 -15.46 -21.50 -16.37
C THR A 176 -14.74 -21.64 -15.02
N ARG A 177 -14.80 -22.86 -14.45
CA ARG A 177 -14.04 -23.28 -13.27
C ARG A 177 -13.25 -24.53 -13.64
N VAL A 178 -11.93 -24.48 -13.46
CA VAL A 178 -11.02 -25.61 -13.69
C VAL A 178 -10.33 -25.94 -12.38
N GLU A 179 -10.36 -27.22 -11.98
CA GLU A 179 -9.60 -27.74 -10.86
C GLU A 179 -8.55 -28.72 -11.37
N LYS A 180 -7.31 -28.58 -10.90
CA LYS A 180 -6.21 -29.49 -11.21
C LYS A 180 -5.20 -29.58 -10.07
N GLN A 181 -4.41 -30.64 -10.08
CA GLN A 181 -3.21 -30.75 -9.25
C GLN A 181 -2.01 -30.10 -9.96
N SER A 182 -1.11 -29.50 -9.18
CA SER A 182 0.15 -28.95 -9.68
C SER A 182 1.20 -28.90 -8.57
N ASP A 183 2.44 -29.21 -8.92
CA ASP A 183 3.56 -29.26 -7.99
C ASP A 183 4.09 -27.87 -7.60
N ASN A 184 3.79 -26.83 -8.38
CA ASN A 184 4.20 -25.44 -8.15
C ASN A 184 3.17 -24.44 -8.74
N PRO A 185 2.21 -23.96 -7.93
CA PRO A 185 1.15 -23.05 -8.40
C PRO A 185 1.61 -21.69 -8.92
N LEU A 186 2.85 -21.26 -8.62
CA LEU A 186 3.42 -20.02 -9.16
C LEU A 186 3.64 -20.08 -10.67
N ASN A 187 3.66 -21.28 -11.27
CA ASN A 187 3.81 -21.45 -12.71
C ASN A 187 2.55 -21.03 -13.47
N GLU A 188 1.35 -21.18 -12.88
CA GLU A 188 0.08 -20.90 -13.55
C GLU A 188 -0.07 -19.43 -14.03
N PRO A 189 0.06 -18.40 -13.16
CA PRO A 189 -0.04 -17.00 -13.60
C PRO A 189 1.07 -16.64 -14.59
N GLN A 190 2.28 -17.20 -14.42
CA GLN A 190 3.44 -16.98 -15.29
C GLN A 190 3.25 -17.60 -16.68
N GLU A 191 2.66 -18.80 -16.78
CA GLU A 191 2.33 -19.46 -18.06
C GLU A 191 1.18 -18.76 -18.79
N ILE A 192 0.15 -18.34 -18.04
CA ILE A 192 -0.97 -17.57 -18.59
C ILE A 192 -0.46 -16.22 -19.13
N ALA A 193 0.28 -15.47 -18.32
CA ALA A 193 0.78 -14.15 -18.69
C ALA A 193 1.96 -14.16 -19.68
N SER A 194 2.64 -15.30 -19.84
CA SER A 194 3.66 -15.47 -20.90
C SER A 194 3.13 -15.32 -22.32
N LYS A 195 1.80 -15.41 -22.49
CA LYS A 195 1.09 -15.27 -23.76
C LYS A 195 0.72 -13.82 -24.09
N TRP A 196 0.99 -12.89 -23.18
CA TRP A 196 0.66 -11.47 -23.35
C TRP A 196 1.87 -10.65 -23.81
N ASN A 197 1.62 -9.80 -24.78
CA ASN A 197 2.51 -8.75 -25.25
C ASN A 197 1.83 -7.39 -24.98
N PRO A 198 1.87 -6.88 -23.73
CA PRO A 198 1.22 -5.63 -23.35
C PRO A 198 1.85 -4.41 -24.00
N VAL A 199 1.02 -3.57 -24.62
CA VAL A 199 1.44 -2.35 -25.32
C VAL A 199 1.24 -1.13 -24.42
N LYS A 200 2.32 -0.37 -24.20
CA LYS A 200 2.29 0.90 -23.47
C LYS A 200 1.86 2.07 -24.35
N PHE A 201 1.34 3.08 -23.68
CA PHE A 201 1.31 4.45 -24.18
C PHE A 201 2.00 5.36 -23.16
N ASP A 202 2.89 6.25 -23.64
CA ASP A 202 3.61 7.26 -22.84
C ASP A 202 2.67 8.29 -22.17
N SER A 203 1.38 8.22 -22.53
CA SER A 203 0.27 8.99 -21.99
C SER A 203 -0.30 8.42 -20.67
N LEU A 204 0.16 7.23 -20.24
CA LEU A 204 -0.21 6.59 -18.99
C LEU A 204 0.92 6.75 -17.93
N PRO A 205 0.61 6.74 -16.62
CA PRO A 205 1.64 6.84 -15.59
C PRO A 205 2.49 5.56 -15.47
N ASP A 206 3.79 5.70 -15.21
CA ASP A 206 4.74 4.59 -14.96
C ASP A 206 4.57 3.93 -13.59
N VAL A 207 3.38 3.39 -13.35
CA VAL A 207 3.01 2.59 -12.17
C VAL A 207 2.11 1.41 -12.59
N PHE A 208 1.62 0.65 -11.61
CA PHE A 208 0.68 -0.44 -11.86
C PHE A 208 -0.64 0.07 -12.47
N CYS A 209 -0.99 -0.44 -13.66
CA CYS A 209 -2.20 -0.12 -14.42
C CYS A 209 -3.11 -1.32 -14.75
N GLY A 210 -2.76 -2.56 -14.41
CA GLY A 210 -3.52 -3.79 -14.71
C GLY A 210 -2.74 -5.06 -14.35
N GLY A 211 -3.35 -6.24 -14.44
CA GLY A 211 -2.64 -7.52 -14.23
C GLY A 211 -2.91 -8.18 -12.88
N TRP A 212 -1.98 -9.02 -12.43
CA TRP A 212 -2.19 -9.89 -11.26
C TRP A 212 -2.07 -9.11 -9.95
N VAL A 213 -3.10 -9.21 -9.11
CA VAL A 213 -3.13 -8.69 -7.74
C VAL A 213 -3.74 -9.72 -6.80
N GLY A 214 -3.14 -9.89 -5.62
CA GLY A 214 -3.64 -10.87 -4.65
C GLY A 214 -2.61 -11.12 -3.56
N TYR A 215 -2.51 -12.35 -3.08
CA TYR A 215 -1.57 -12.71 -2.03
C TYR A 215 -0.89 -14.08 -2.16
N PHE A 216 0.26 -14.18 -1.50
CA PHE A 216 0.95 -15.42 -1.17
C PHE A 216 1.00 -15.59 0.36
N SER A 217 0.65 -16.77 0.87
CA SER A 217 0.88 -17.13 2.27
C SER A 217 2.37 -17.35 2.53
N TYR A 218 2.77 -17.37 3.80
CA TYR A 218 4.12 -17.80 4.18
C TYR A 218 4.46 -19.19 3.62
N ASP A 219 3.51 -20.13 3.68
CA ASP A 219 3.66 -21.51 3.23
C ASP A 219 3.82 -21.65 1.70
N THR A 220 3.68 -20.57 0.92
CA THR A 220 4.13 -20.52 -0.49
C THR A 220 5.61 -20.92 -0.64
N VAL A 221 6.45 -20.72 0.38
CA VAL A 221 7.85 -21.18 0.38
C VAL A 221 7.96 -22.71 0.21
N ARG A 222 6.95 -23.49 0.62
CA ARG A 222 6.94 -24.95 0.50
C ARG A 222 6.86 -25.43 -0.96
N TYR A 223 6.39 -24.59 -1.88
CA TYR A 223 6.47 -24.87 -3.32
C TYR A 223 7.90 -24.73 -3.86
N VAL A 224 8.69 -23.81 -3.30
CA VAL A 224 10.07 -23.54 -3.72
C VAL A 224 11.05 -24.52 -3.06
N GLU A 225 10.94 -24.73 -1.75
CA GLU A 225 11.83 -25.57 -0.93
C GLU A 225 11.21 -26.94 -0.60
N LYS A 226 10.34 -27.46 -1.49
CA LYS A 226 9.52 -28.68 -1.31
C LYS A 226 10.25 -29.92 -0.79
N LYS A 227 11.53 -30.08 -1.12
CA LYS A 227 12.39 -31.20 -0.66
C LYS A 227 12.79 -31.12 0.82
N LYS A 228 12.76 -29.93 1.42
CA LYS A 228 13.18 -29.65 2.81
C LYS A 228 12.02 -29.21 3.69
N LEU A 229 10.97 -28.63 3.09
CA LEU A 229 9.79 -28.08 3.75
C LEU A 229 8.49 -28.63 3.12
N PRO A 230 8.24 -29.95 3.12
CA PRO A 230 6.99 -30.48 2.62
C PRO A 230 5.78 -29.97 3.43
N PHE A 231 4.59 -29.96 2.80
CA PHE A 231 3.34 -29.63 3.50
C PHE A 231 3.00 -30.64 4.62
N SER A 232 3.40 -31.91 4.47
CA SER A 232 3.26 -32.94 5.51
C SER A 232 4.10 -32.70 6.77
N SER A 233 4.99 -31.69 6.78
CA SER A 233 5.70 -31.22 7.97
C SER A 233 5.41 -29.74 8.27
N ALA A 234 4.25 -29.23 7.84
CA ALA A 234 3.77 -27.93 8.27
C ALA A 234 3.21 -27.99 9.71
N PRO A 235 3.28 -26.88 10.48
CA PRO A 235 2.40 -26.70 11.62
C PRO A 235 0.93 -26.81 11.22
N ILE A 236 0.05 -27.17 12.16
CA ILE A 236 -1.39 -27.36 11.91
C ILE A 236 -2.01 -26.06 11.38
N ASP A 237 -2.59 -26.10 10.18
CA ASP A 237 -3.38 -24.97 9.65
C ASP A 237 -4.73 -24.89 10.38
N ASP A 238 -4.87 -23.87 11.21
CA ASP A 238 -6.06 -23.57 12.00
C ASP A 238 -6.89 -22.41 11.41
N ARG A 239 -6.59 -21.98 10.17
CA ARG A 239 -7.31 -20.92 9.45
C ARG A 239 -7.90 -21.39 8.13
N GLY A 240 -7.35 -22.44 7.51
CA GLY A 240 -7.83 -23.01 6.24
C GLY A 240 -7.71 -22.06 5.05
N LEU A 241 -6.81 -21.09 5.12
CA LEU A 241 -6.63 -20.08 4.07
C LEU A 241 -5.88 -20.69 2.86
N PRO A 242 -6.23 -20.32 1.62
CA PRO A 242 -5.39 -20.58 0.46
C PRO A 242 -3.92 -20.21 0.69
N ASP A 243 -3.02 -20.99 0.12
CA ASP A 243 -1.60 -20.66 0.12
C ASP A 243 -1.30 -19.58 -0.92
N ILE A 244 -2.09 -19.52 -2.00
CA ILE A 244 -2.08 -18.44 -2.99
C ILE A 244 -3.52 -18.05 -3.33
N HIS A 245 -3.80 -16.75 -3.44
CA HIS A 245 -5.01 -16.26 -4.12
C HIS A 245 -4.65 -15.02 -4.95
N LEU A 246 -4.64 -15.16 -6.27
CA LEU A 246 -4.43 -14.07 -7.22
C LEU A 246 -5.71 -13.79 -8.02
N GLY A 247 -5.96 -12.53 -8.34
CA GLY A 247 -6.95 -12.09 -9.32
C GLY A 247 -6.29 -11.31 -10.46
N LEU A 248 -6.76 -11.49 -11.69
CA LEU A 248 -6.32 -10.76 -12.89
C LEU A 248 -7.24 -9.57 -13.16
N TYR A 249 -6.77 -8.36 -12.87
CA TYR A 249 -7.55 -7.13 -12.99
C TYR A 249 -7.26 -6.43 -14.32
N ASN A 250 -8.19 -6.59 -15.27
CA ASN A 250 -8.21 -5.81 -16.52
C ASN A 250 -8.72 -4.38 -16.26
N ASP A 251 -9.59 -4.22 -15.25
CA ASP A 251 -10.17 -2.94 -14.82
C ASP A 251 -9.40 -2.37 -13.62
N VAL A 252 -8.76 -1.21 -13.79
CA VAL A 252 -8.00 -0.53 -12.72
C VAL A 252 -8.20 0.97 -12.78
N LEU A 253 -8.29 1.61 -11.60
CA LEU A 253 -8.29 3.06 -11.42
C LEU A 253 -6.95 3.48 -10.82
N VAL A 254 -6.24 4.38 -11.49
CA VAL A 254 -5.00 4.98 -10.97
C VAL A 254 -5.25 6.46 -10.68
N PHE A 255 -5.16 6.83 -9.42
CA PHE A 255 -5.27 8.21 -8.96
C PHE A 255 -3.89 8.87 -8.98
N ASP A 256 -3.73 10.00 -9.65
CA ASP A 256 -2.55 10.86 -9.57
C ASP A 256 -2.89 12.08 -8.71
N HIS A 257 -2.43 12.03 -7.46
CA HIS A 257 -2.71 13.06 -6.46
C HIS A 257 -1.98 14.39 -6.71
N VAL A 258 -1.00 14.41 -7.62
CA VAL A 258 -0.31 15.63 -8.04
C VAL A 258 -1.07 16.30 -9.18
N THR A 259 -1.47 15.55 -10.20
CA THR A 259 -2.19 16.11 -11.37
C THR A 259 -3.71 16.24 -11.17
N LYS A 260 -4.27 15.69 -10.08
CA LYS A 260 -5.71 15.65 -9.76
C LYS A 260 -6.55 14.91 -10.81
N LEU A 261 -5.94 13.89 -11.43
CA LEU A 261 -6.59 13.03 -12.41
C LEU A 261 -6.78 11.62 -11.86
N VAL A 262 -7.88 10.99 -12.27
CA VAL A 262 -8.07 9.53 -12.19
C VAL A 262 -7.97 8.98 -13.60
N TYR A 263 -7.04 8.06 -13.82
CA TYR A 263 -6.95 7.26 -15.02
C TYR A 263 -7.83 6.03 -14.78
N VAL A 264 -8.95 5.95 -15.48
CA VAL A 264 -9.84 4.78 -15.52
C VAL A 264 -9.35 3.91 -16.67
N LEU A 265 -8.87 2.70 -16.41
CA LEU A 265 -8.28 1.81 -17.41
C LEU A 265 -9.08 0.51 -17.55
N HIS A 266 -9.13 0.00 -18.78
CA HIS A 266 -9.59 -1.34 -19.12
C HIS A 266 -8.62 -1.96 -20.14
N TRP A 267 -8.03 -3.11 -19.83
CA TRP A 267 -7.13 -3.84 -20.73
C TRP A 267 -7.88 -4.82 -21.64
N VAL A 268 -7.72 -4.63 -22.96
CA VAL A 268 -8.35 -5.44 -24.00
C VAL A 268 -7.37 -6.48 -24.53
N HIS A 269 -7.72 -7.76 -24.45
CA HIS A 269 -6.97 -8.85 -25.06
C HIS A 269 -7.45 -9.08 -26.50
N VAL A 270 -6.73 -8.53 -27.48
CA VAL A 270 -7.13 -8.46 -28.90
C VAL A 270 -7.43 -9.84 -29.49
N ASP A 271 -6.63 -10.87 -29.17
CA ASP A 271 -6.81 -12.23 -29.70
C ASP A 271 -8.12 -12.94 -29.24
N ARG A 272 -8.93 -12.30 -28.38
CA ARG A 272 -10.27 -12.79 -28.00
C ARG A 272 -11.36 -12.40 -29.01
N PHE A 273 -11.02 -11.66 -30.07
CA PHE A 273 -11.96 -11.08 -31.03
C PHE A 273 -11.55 -11.40 -32.48
N ASP A 274 -12.54 -11.45 -33.38
CA ASP A 274 -12.31 -11.72 -34.81
C ASP A 274 -11.46 -10.64 -35.52
N ASN A 275 -11.37 -9.44 -34.95
CA ASN A 275 -10.60 -8.31 -35.47
C ASN A 275 -10.31 -7.26 -34.39
N PRO A 276 -9.26 -6.43 -34.54
CA PRO A 276 -8.93 -5.37 -33.59
C PRO A 276 -10.00 -4.28 -33.46
N GLU A 277 -10.83 -4.06 -34.48
CA GLU A 277 -11.96 -3.13 -34.44
C GLU A 277 -13.04 -3.55 -33.43
N SER A 278 -13.48 -4.80 -33.45
CA SER A 278 -14.48 -5.30 -32.48
C SER A 278 -13.92 -5.37 -31.06
N ALA A 279 -12.61 -5.65 -30.93
CA ALA A 279 -11.89 -5.54 -29.66
C ALA A 279 -11.91 -4.09 -29.10
N TYR A 280 -11.61 -3.09 -29.93
CA TYR A 280 -11.69 -1.67 -29.56
C TYR A 280 -13.10 -1.26 -29.13
N GLU A 281 -14.13 -1.73 -29.87
CA GLU A 281 -15.50 -1.42 -29.54
C GLU A 281 -15.99 -2.05 -28.23
N ASP A 282 -15.64 -3.31 -27.94
CA ASP A 282 -15.98 -3.94 -26.66
C ASP A 282 -15.25 -3.27 -25.50
N GLY A 283 -13.95 -2.99 -25.68
CA GLY A 283 -13.15 -2.24 -24.69
C GLY A 283 -13.75 -0.88 -24.36
N CYS A 284 -14.16 -0.11 -25.37
CA CYS A 284 -14.87 1.17 -25.16
C CYS A 284 -16.17 0.98 -24.36
N LYS A 285 -17.00 -0.01 -24.71
CA LYS A 285 -18.28 -0.30 -24.01
C LYS A 285 -18.03 -0.67 -22.54
N ARG A 286 -17.02 -1.50 -22.24
CA ARG A 286 -16.62 -1.84 -20.87
C ARG A 286 -16.10 -0.64 -20.09
N LEU A 287 -15.25 0.18 -20.70
CA LEU A 287 -14.74 1.42 -20.12
C LEU A 287 -15.87 2.42 -19.79
N ASP A 288 -16.86 2.57 -20.67
CA ASP A 288 -18.03 3.43 -20.42
C ASP A 288 -18.87 2.91 -19.24
N LEU A 289 -19.08 1.60 -19.13
CA LEU A 289 -19.76 0.99 -17.98
C LEU A 289 -18.98 1.19 -16.67
N LEU A 290 -17.65 1.09 -16.71
CA LEU A 290 -16.77 1.35 -15.56
C LEU A 290 -16.83 2.82 -15.12
N VAL A 291 -16.79 3.76 -16.07
CA VAL A 291 -16.93 5.21 -15.80
C VAL A 291 -18.33 5.53 -15.23
N ALA A 292 -19.40 4.93 -15.75
CA ALA A 292 -20.77 5.15 -15.27
C ALA A 292 -20.98 4.72 -13.80
N ARG A 293 -20.30 3.65 -13.35
CA ARG A 293 -20.29 3.23 -11.93
C ARG A 293 -19.70 4.32 -11.03
N LEU A 294 -18.62 4.96 -11.47
CA LEU A 294 -17.95 6.05 -10.74
C LEU A 294 -18.75 7.36 -10.76
N GLN A 295 -19.51 7.61 -11.83
CA GLN A 295 -20.37 8.79 -11.99
C GLN A 295 -21.70 8.71 -11.22
N THR A 296 -21.95 7.62 -10.47
CA THR A 296 -23.14 7.47 -9.60
C THR A 296 -22.86 7.54 -8.07
N PRO A 297 -22.09 8.51 -7.51
CA PRO A 297 -21.80 8.56 -6.07
C PRO A 297 -23.04 8.61 -5.16
N GLY A 298 -24.15 9.18 -5.63
CA GLY A 298 -25.38 9.39 -4.82
C GLY A 298 -26.06 8.12 -4.30
N ARG A 299 -25.60 6.92 -4.69
CA ARG A 299 -26.02 5.63 -4.12
C ARG A 299 -25.08 5.08 -3.06
N VAL A 300 -23.85 5.58 -2.96
CA VAL A 300 -22.81 5.08 -2.06
C VAL A 300 -22.87 5.82 -0.73
N LYS A 301 -23.18 5.11 0.35
CA LYS A 301 -23.17 5.65 1.71
C LYS A 301 -21.83 5.32 2.38
N LEU A 302 -20.86 6.23 2.28
CA LEU A 302 -19.76 6.22 3.25
C LEU A 302 -20.28 6.77 4.57
N SER A 303 -20.14 6.02 5.66
CA SER A 303 -20.29 6.58 7.01
C SER A 303 -19.28 7.71 7.20
N SER A 304 -19.70 8.87 7.73
CA SER A 304 -18.77 9.95 8.07
C SER A 304 -17.64 9.45 9.00
N GLY A 305 -18.01 8.55 9.93
CA GLY A 305 -17.13 8.04 10.98
C GLY A 305 -16.75 9.11 12.01
N SER A 306 -16.09 8.65 13.06
CA SER A 306 -15.32 9.48 13.98
C SER A 306 -14.12 8.68 14.47
N VAL A 307 -12.99 9.35 14.66
CA VAL A 307 -11.75 8.74 15.18
C VAL A 307 -11.24 9.64 16.29
N GLU A 308 -11.20 9.13 17.52
CA GLU A 308 -10.55 9.80 18.63
C GLU A 308 -9.07 9.40 18.64
N LEU A 309 -8.16 10.39 18.60
CA LEU A 309 -6.71 10.15 18.54
C LEU A 309 -6.09 9.99 19.94
N SER A 310 -6.83 9.43 20.89
CA SER A 310 -6.40 9.10 22.25
C SER A 310 -5.59 7.80 22.30
N ILE A 311 -4.57 7.69 21.43
CA ILE A 311 -3.73 6.50 21.22
C ILE A 311 -3.02 6.04 22.51
N GLU A 312 -2.81 6.96 23.46
CA GLU A 312 -2.24 6.65 24.79
C GLU A 312 -3.18 5.83 25.70
N GLN A 313 -4.48 5.77 25.40
CA GLN A 313 -5.45 4.94 26.11
C GLN A 313 -5.46 3.51 25.55
N TYR A 314 -4.60 2.65 26.09
CA TYR A 314 -4.64 1.21 25.81
C TYR A 314 -6.02 0.63 26.19
N GLY A 315 -6.78 0.23 25.17
CA GLY A 315 -8.03 -0.50 25.36
C GLY A 315 -7.82 -1.86 26.05
N GLN A 316 -8.92 -2.55 26.35
CA GLN A 316 -8.85 -3.91 26.94
C GLN A 316 -7.93 -4.81 26.11
N ARG A 317 -7.00 -5.50 26.80
CA ARG A 317 -6.03 -6.41 26.18
C ARG A 317 -6.72 -7.42 25.27
N THR A 318 -6.12 -7.71 24.11
CA THR A 318 -6.56 -8.78 23.20
C THR A 318 -6.64 -10.10 23.96
N ALA A 319 -7.87 -10.62 24.10
CA ALA A 319 -8.19 -11.66 25.08
C ALA A 319 -7.69 -13.07 24.71
N LYS A 320 -7.24 -13.27 23.47
CA LYS A 320 -6.73 -14.55 22.96
C LYS A 320 -5.42 -14.34 22.21
N SER A 321 -4.39 -15.05 22.64
CA SER A 321 -3.18 -15.37 21.85
C SER A 321 -3.13 -16.89 21.67
N ASN A 322 -2.41 -17.37 20.65
CA ASN A 322 -2.10 -18.80 20.53
C ASN A 322 -0.92 -19.26 21.40
N TYR A 323 -0.25 -18.33 22.10
CA TYR A 323 0.79 -18.60 23.10
C TYR A 323 0.39 -18.06 24.48
N THR A 324 0.74 -18.77 25.55
CA THR A 324 0.94 -18.14 26.87
C THR A 324 2.27 -17.38 26.90
N PRO A 325 2.43 -16.36 27.77
CA PRO A 325 3.72 -15.67 27.93
C PRO A 325 4.86 -16.62 28.30
N GLU A 326 4.57 -17.71 29.01
CA GLU A 326 5.53 -18.72 29.46
C GLU A 326 5.96 -19.62 28.30
N GLN A 327 5.02 -20.08 27.46
CA GLN A 327 5.32 -20.82 26.25
C GLN A 327 6.19 -19.98 25.29
N PHE A 328 5.86 -18.69 25.10
CA PHE A 328 6.63 -17.81 24.22
C PHE A 328 8.07 -17.56 24.75
N LYS A 329 8.24 -17.38 26.07
CA LYS A 329 9.58 -17.30 26.70
C LYS A 329 10.37 -18.60 26.48
N ASN A 330 9.73 -19.76 26.62
CA ASN A 330 10.39 -21.05 26.43
C ASN A 330 10.81 -21.26 24.96
N SER A 331 9.98 -20.85 23.99
CA SER A 331 10.38 -20.81 22.57
C SER A 331 11.60 -19.90 22.34
N ILE A 332 11.68 -18.73 22.99
CA ILE A 332 12.85 -17.84 22.91
C ILE A 332 14.11 -18.53 23.49
N SER A 333 14.00 -19.28 24.58
CA SER A 333 15.13 -20.04 25.14
C SER A 333 15.64 -21.12 24.18
N LEU A 334 14.74 -21.93 23.62
CA LEU A 334 15.09 -22.96 22.62
C LEU A 334 15.76 -22.35 21.38
N VAL A 335 15.29 -21.20 20.91
CA VAL A 335 15.91 -20.48 19.79
C VAL A 335 17.32 -19.98 20.15
N LYS A 336 17.55 -19.53 21.39
CA LYS A 336 18.90 -19.16 21.86
C LYS A 336 19.82 -20.37 21.97
N GLU A 337 19.32 -21.54 22.35
CA GLU A 337 20.10 -22.79 22.37
C GLU A 337 20.57 -23.16 20.96
N HIS A 338 19.70 -23.08 19.95
CA HIS A 338 20.08 -23.26 18.54
C HIS A 338 21.08 -22.19 18.03
N ILE A 339 20.98 -20.94 18.49
CA ILE A 339 21.97 -19.90 18.16
C ILE A 339 23.34 -20.21 18.79
N LEU A 340 23.36 -20.65 20.06
CA LEU A 340 24.59 -21.02 20.77
C LEU A 340 25.23 -22.30 20.23
N ALA A 341 24.43 -23.22 19.66
CA ALA A 341 24.91 -24.40 18.95
C ALA A 341 25.49 -24.07 17.56
N GLY A 342 25.15 -22.91 16.98
CA GLY A 342 25.56 -22.50 15.64
C GLY A 342 24.65 -23.01 14.50
N ASP A 343 23.47 -23.56 14.82
CA ASP A 343 22.50 -24.01 13.81
C ASP A 343 21.94 -22.83 12.99
N ILE A 344 21.75 -21.70 13.66
CA ILE A 344 21.16 -20.47 13.13
C ILE A 344 21.86 -19.25 13.74
N PHE A 345 21.81 -18.11 13.06
CA PHE A 345 22.26 -16.82 13.57
C PHE A 345 21.09 -15.98 14.14
N GLN A 346 19.92 -16.08 13.49
CA GLN A 346 18.69 -15.39 13.88
C GLN A 346 17.47 -16.22 13.47
N LEU A 347 16.41 -16.18 14.28
CA LEU A 347 15.08 -16.70 13.96
C LEU A 347 14.02 -15.76 14.56
N VAL A 348 13.06 -15.36 13.74
CA VAL A 348 11.99 -14.41 14.09
C VAL A 348 10.75 -15.18 14.54
N LEU A 349 10.55 -15.30 15.85
CA LEU A 349 9.36 -15.94 16.43
C LEU A 349 8.11 -15.05 16.30
N SER A 350 7.00 -15.63 15.86
CA SER A 350 5.70 -14.95 15.79
C SER A 350 4.68 -15.54 16.78
N GLN A 351 3.69 -14.73 17.17
CA GLN A 351 2.49 -15.20 17.87
C GLN A 351 1.28 -14.45 17.30
N ARG A 352 0.12 -15.12 17.27
CA ARG A 352 -1.11 -14.58 16.70
C ARG A 352 -2.05 -14.13 17.82
N PHE A 353 -2.38 -12.84 17.83
CA PHE A 353 -3.47 -12.28 18.64
C PHE A 353 -4.78 -12.31 17.87
N GLU A 354 -5.88 -12.63 18.57
CA GLU A 354 -7.22 -12.71 17.99
C GLU A 354 -8.21 -11.82 18.74
N ARG A 355 -9.14 -11.22 17.99
CA ARG A 355 -10.27 -10.44 18.51
C ARG A 355 -11.44 -10.50 17.54
N ARG A 356 -12.58 -11.00 18.00
CA ARG A 356 -13.87 -10.87 17.31
C ARG A 356 -14.29 -9.40 17.28
N THR A 357 -14.87 -8.95 16.17
CA THR A 357 -15.29 -7.56 15.99
C THR A 357 -16.54 -7.44 15.12
N PHE A 358 -17.35 -6.41 15.38
CA PHE A 358 -18.48 -6.02 14.54
C PHE A 358 -18.13 -4.83 13.62
N ALA A 359 -16.91 -4.29 13.72
CA ALA A 359 -16.44 -3.25 12.82
C ALA A 359 -16.28 -3.79 11.39
N ASP A 360 -16.74 -3.05 10.39
CA ASP A 360 -16.49 -3.42 9.00
C ASP A 360 -14.98 -3.32 8.67
N PRO A 361 -14.37 -4.29 7.98
CA PRO A 361 -12.94 -4.25 7.67
C PRO A 361 -12.51 -2.97 6.93
N PHE A 362 -13.38 -2.36 6.13
CA PHE A 362 -13.06 -1.13 5.42
C PHE A 362 -13.00 0.08 6.37
N GLU A 363 -13.79 0.10 7.44
CA GLU A 363 -13.68 1.11 8.50
C GLU A 363 -12.42 0.91 9.34
N VAL A 364 -11.99 -0.34 9.55
CA VAL A 364 -10.67 -0.65 10.14
C VAL A 364 -9.54 -0.10 9.26
N TYR A 365 -9.62 -0.28 7.95
CA TYR A 365 -8.66 0.31 7.00
C TYR A 365 -8.68 1.84 7.01
N ARG A 366 -9.87 2.46 6.98
CA ARG A 366 -10.03 3.93 7.09
C ARG A 366 -9.40 4.48 8.36
N ALA A 367 -9.58 3.82 9.50
CA ALA A 367 -8.94 4.18 10.76
C ALA A 367 -7.42 3.98 10.70
N LEU A 368 -6.94 2.86 10.14
CA LEU A 368 -5.51 2.56 10.04
C LEU A 368 -4.76 3.59 9.18
N ARG A 369 -5.35 4.07 8.08
CA ARG A 369 -4.80 5.19 7.25
C ARG A 369 -4.56 6.47 8.06
N ILE A 370 -5.36 6.71 9.10
CA ILE A 370 -5.29 7.92 9.94
C ILE A 370 -4.31 7.70 11.11
N VAL A 371 -4.40 6.54 11.78
CA VAL A 371 -3.63 6.24 12.99
C VAL A 371 -2.19 5.82 12.67
N ASN A 372 -1.96 5.04 11.62
CA ASN A 372 -0.61 4.64 11.21
C ASN A 372 -0.46 4.64 9.68
N PRO A 373 -0.37 5.82 9.04
CA PRO A 373 -0.01 5.93 7.63
C PRO A 373 1.41 5.39 7.38
N SER A 374 1.61 4.68 6.27
CA SER A 374 2.89 4.06 5.88
C SER A 374 3.08 4.01 4.36
N PRO A 375 4.29 3.68 3.86
CA PRO A 375 4.57 3.56 2.43
C PRO A 375 3.68 2.56 1.69
N TYR A 376 3.12 1.56 2.38
CA TYR A 376 2.28 0.53 1.77
C TYR A 376 1.00 0.30 2.60
N MET A 377 0.00 1.13 2.35
CA MET A 377 -1.36 0.97 2.86
C MET A 377 -2.15 0.04 1.93
N ILE A 378 -2.75 -1.01 2.50
CA ILE A 378 -3.51 -2.00 1.72
C ILE A 378 -4.87 -2.27 2.36
N TYR A 379 -5.90 -2.21 1.54
CA TYR A 379 -7.09 -3.04 1.66
C TYR A 379 -7.08 -4.06 0.53
N LEU A 380 -7.11 -5.36 0.84
CA LEU A 380 -7.17 -6.45 -0.14
C LEU A 380 -8.23 -7.45 0.30
N GLN A 381 -9.25 -7.62 -0.53
CA GLN A 381 -10.34 -8.57 -0.33
C GLN A 381 -10.16 -9.76 -1.27
N ALA A 382 -10.08 -10.93 -0.68
CA ALA A 382 -10.03 -12.24 -1.32
C ALA A 382 -11.19 -13.09 -0.78
N ARG A 383 -11.51 -14.20 -1.44
CA ARG A 383 -12.64 -15.04 -1.02
C ARG A 383 -12.35 -15.67 0.34
N GLY A 384 -13.28 -15.53 1.28
CA GLY A 384 -13.10 -15.94 2.68
C GLY A 384 -12.02 -15.19 3.47
N ALA A 385 -11.40 -14.11 2.97
CA ALA A 385 -10.33 -13.39 3.68
C ALA A 385 -10.20 -11.91 3.26
N ILE A 386 -10.30 -11.00 4.24
CA ILE A 386 -10.05 -9.57 4.02
C ILE A 386 -8.78 -9.17 4.79
N MET A 387 -7.85 -8.52 4.11
CA MET A 387 -6.56 -8.14 4.68
C MET A 387 -6.42 -6.64 4.68
N VAL A 388 -6.02 -6.10 5.83
CA VAL A 388 -5.97 -4.67 6.14
C VAL A 388 -4.59 -4.39 6.70
N ALA A 389 -3.73 -3.73 5.94
CA ALA A 389 -2.31 -3.59 6.27
C ALA A 389 -1.78 -2.17 6.11
N SER A 390 -0.69 -1.93 6.82
CA SER A 390 0.13 -0.71 6.80
C SER A 390 1.57 -1.15 7.06
N SER A 391 2.33 -1.36 5.98
CA SER A 391 3.70 -1.92 6.07
C SER A 391 4.76 -0.83 5.86
N PRO A 392 5.86 -0.86 6.64
CA PRO A 392 7.06 -0.07 6.36
C PRO A 392 7.96 -0.69 5.27
N GLU A 393 7.88 -2.00 5.05
CA GLU A 393 8.86 -2.83 4.32
C GLU A 393 8.29 -3.46 3.03
N ILE A 394 9.19 -3.82 2.11
CA ILE A 394 8.95 -4.66 0.92
C ILE A 394 9.81 -5.93 1.00
N LEU A 395 9.29 -7.09 0.56
CA LEU A 395 10.14 -8.25 0.27
C LEU A 395 11.05 -7.95 -0.93
N THR A 396 10.45 -7.52 -2.03
CA THR A 396 11.14 -7.25 -3.29
C THR A 396 10.33 -6.28 -4.13
N ARG A 397 11.03 -5.57 -5.01
CA ARG A 397 10.47 -4.78 -6.11
C ARG A 397 11.28 -5.03 -7.36
N ILE A 398 10.60 -5.24 -8.48
CA ILE A 398 11.21 -5.28 -9.81
C ILE A 398 10.73 -4.05 -10.55
N ALA A 399 11.66 -3.21 -11.01
CA ALA A 399 11.40 -2.02 -11.82
C ALA A 399 12.57 -1.70 -12.75
N GLU A 400 12.29 -1.38 -14.02
CA GLU A 400 13.30 -1.06 -15.03
C GLU A 400 14.39 -2.14 -15.17
N GLY A 401 13.97 -3.42 -15.12
CA GLY A 401 14.88 -4.57 -15.07
C GLY A 401 15.70 -4.70 -13.79
N THR A 402 15.61 -3.75 -12.86
CA THR A 402 16.33 -3.76 -11.58
C THR A 402 15.50 -4.45 -10.51
N VAL A 403 16.07 -5.47 -9.86
CA VAL A 403 15.55 -6.08 -8.65
C VAL A 403 16.04 -5.27 -7.44
N VAL A 404 15.14 -4.96 -6.51
CA VAL A 404 15.40 -4.14 -5.33
C VAL A 404 14.87 -4.85 -4.08
N ASN A 405 15.76 -5.13 -3.13
CA ASN A 405 15.42 -5.58 -1.78
C ASN A 405 15.83 -4.49 -0.77
N ARG A 406 15.01 -4.27 0.25
CA ARG A 406 15.18 -3.16 1.20
C ARG A 406 14.94 -3.63 2.64
N PRO A 407 15.89 -4.35 3.26
CA PRO A 407 15.73 -4.90 4.58
C PRO A 407 15.66 -3.78 5.63
N LEU A 408 14.70 -3.88 6.55
CA LEU A 408 14.58 -3.04 7.74
C LEU A 408 14.95 -3.84 8.99
N ALA A 409 15.87 -3.31 9.79
CA ALA A 409 16.18 -3.85 11.12
C ALA A 409 16.53 -2.71 12.07
N GLY A 410 16.69 -3.00 13.36
CA GLY A 410 16.84 -1.93 14.35
C GLY A 410 15.53 -1.17 14.58
N THR A 411 15.20 -0.86 15.82
CA THR A 411 14.03 0.01 16.12
C THR A 411 14.32 0.94 17.28
N ARG A 412 13.92 2.21 17.13
CA ARG A 412 13.67 3.14 18.24
C ARG A 412 12.32 3.84 18.03
N ARG A 413 11.72 4.35 19.12
CA ARG A 413 10.60 5.29 19.02
C ARG A 413 11.04 6.62 18.38
N ARG A 414 10.12 7.41 17.85
CA ARG A 414 10.41 8.83 17.53
C ARG A 414 10.61 9.64 18.81
N GLY A 415 11.48 10.65 18.75
CA GLY A 415 11.67 11.62 19.84
C GLY A 415 10.52 12.63 19.93
N LYS A 416 10.26 13.15 21.14
CA LYS A 416 9.26 14.21 21.37
C LYS A 416 9.74 15.60 20.93
N THR A 417 11.05 15.78 20.79
CA THR A 417 11.69 16.96 20.19
C THR A 417 12.70 16.53 19.14
N PRO A 418 13.12 17.42 18.21
CA PRO A 418 14.17 17.10 17.22
C PRO A 418 15.49 16.65 17.86
N GLU A 419 15.81 17.16 19.06
CA GLU A 419 17.02 16.82 19.80
C GLU A 419 16.94 15.41 20.40
N GLU A 420 15.77 15.00 20.92
CA GLU A 420 15.53 13.62 21.33
C GLU A 420 15.55 12.67 20.12
N ASP A 421 14.97 13.08 18.99
CA ASP A 421 14.91 12.26 17.76
C ASP A 421 16.31 12.01 17.18
N MET A 422 17.17 13.04 17.14
CA MET A 422 18.58 12.89 16.75
C MET A 422 19.44 12.16 17.80
N ALA A 423 19.03 12.15 19.08
CA ALA A 423 19.70 11.35 20.10
C ALA A 423 19.37 9.86 19.96
N LEU A 424 18.10 9.53 19.70
CA LEU A 424 17.62 8.16 19.46
C LEU A 424 18.16 7.58 18.14
N GLU A 425 18.34 8.41 17.11
CA GLU A 425 19.04 8.05 15.87
C GLU A 425 20.52 7.67 16.13
N ARG A 426 21.23 8.46 16.94
CA ARG A 426 22.63 8.18 17.30
C ARG A 426 22.78 6.96 18.22
N ASP A 427 21.82 6.74 19.12
CA ASP A 427 21.74 5.54 19.95
C ASP A 427 21.51 4.28 19.09
N LEU A 428 20.58 4.33 18.14
CA LEU A 428 20.30 3.23 17.21
C LEU A 428 21.51 2.86 16.34
N LEU A 429 22.25 3.85 15.83
CA LEU A 429 23.46 3.65 15.02
C LEU A 429 24.72 3.32 15.83
N ALA A 430 24.66 3.41 17.16
CA ALA A 430 25.72 2.97 18.07
C ALA A 430 25.45 1.59 18.70
N ASP A 431 24.26 1.03 18.49
CA ASP A 431 23.86 -0.27 19.01
C ASP A 431 24.48 -1.40 18.17
N GLU A 432 25.63 -1.92 18.62
CA GLU A 432 26.39 -2.96 17.93
C GLU A 432 25.54 -4.20 17.61
N LYS A 433 24.54 -4.55 18.44
CA LYS A 433 23.63 -5.68 18.21
C LYS A 433 22.71 -5.39 17.03
N GLU A 434 21.98 -4.28 17.07
CA GLU A 434 21.02 -3.93 16.01
C GLU A 434 21.75 -3.70 14.67
N CYS A 435 22.97 -3.16 14.71
CA CYS A 435 23.84 -2.99 13.54
C CYS A 435 24.30 -4.34 12.96
N ALA A 436 24.73 -5.29 13.79
CA ALA A 436 25.14 -6.63 13.34
C ALA A 436 23.95 -7.43 12.75
N GLU A 437 22.77 -7.34 13.39
CA GLU A 437 21.53 -7.95 12.88
C GLU A 437 21.16 -7.36 11.51
N HIS A 438 21.26 -6.04 11.34
CA HIS A 438 21.00 -5.37 10.07
C HIS A 438 21.98 -5.78 8.96
N VAL A 439 23.29 -5.84 9.22
CA VAL A 439 24.31 -6.24 8.23
C VAL A 439 24.08 -7.68 7.75
N MET A 440 23.71 -8.59 8.65
CA MET A 440 23.36 -9.96 8.27
C MET A 440 22.12 -10.04 7.38
N LEU A 441 21.12 -9.20 7.62
CA LEU A 441 19.92 -9.09 6.78
C LEU A 441 20.23 -8.46 5.41
N VAL A 442 21.19 -7.54 5.33
CA VAL A 442 21.73 -7.03 4.06
C VAL A 442 22.43 -8.14 3.27
N ASP A 443 23.25 -8.97 3.90
CA ASP A 443 23.91 -10.09 3.21
C ASP A 443 22.93 -11.19 2.76
N LEU A 444 21.86 -11.42 3.51
CA LEU A 444 20.76 -12.29 3.06
C LEU A 444 20.01 -11.68 1.87
N GLY A 445 19.76 -10.37 1.89
CA GLY A 445 19.20 -9.63 0.75
C GLY A 445 20.10 -9.68 -0.50
N ARG A 446 21.41 -9.55 -0.34
CA ARG A 446 22.41 -9.71 -1.42
C ARG A 446 22.41 -11.12 -2.00
N ASN A 447 22.22 -12.15 -1.18
CA ASN A 447 22.08 -13.53 -1.63
C ASN A 447 20.78 -13.71 -2.44
N ASP A 448 19.64 -13.26 -1.91
CA ASP A 448 18.34 -13.39 -2.58
C ASP A 448 18.27 -12.63 -3.92
N VAL A 449 18.77 -11.39 -3.97
CA VAL A 449 18.91 -10.60 -5.22
C VAL A 449 19.92 -11.27 -6.17
N GLY A 450 21.04 -11.79 -5.64
CA GLY A 450 22.11 -12.42 -6.42
C GLY A 450 21.72 -13.72 -7.13
N LYS A 451 20.70 -14.46 -6.63
CA LYS A 451 20.17 -15.67 -7.31
C LYS A 451 19.56 -15.39 -8.69
N VAL A 452 19.09 -14.16 -8.92
CA VAL A 452 18.31 -13.78 -10.11
C VAL A 452 18.92 -12.62 -10.89
N SER A 453 20.05 -12.08 -10.41
CA SER A 453 20.73 -10.93 -11.01
C SER A 453 21.96 -11.31 -11.82
N LYS A 454 22.25 -10.52 -12.84
CA LYS A 454 23.47 -10.61 -13.67
C LYS A 454 24.73 -10.48 -12.81
N ALA A 455 25.71 -11.34 -13.08
CA ALA A 455 26.96 -11.39 -12.32
C ALA A 455 27.66 -10.01 -12.28
N GLY A 456 28.07 -9.57 -11.08
CA GLY A 456 28.71 -8.27 -10.86
C GLY A 456 27.77 -7.06 -10.81
N THR A 457 26.46 -7.20 -11.07
CA THR A 457 25.52 -6.08 -11.01
C THR A 457 25.00 -5.79 -9.60
N VAL A 458 25.06 -6.79 -8.70
CA VAL A 458 24.53 -6.71 -7.33
C VAL A 458 25.31 -5.71 -6.47
N LYS A 459 24.60 -4.70 -5.96
CA LYS A 459 25.16 -3.56 -5.20
C LYS A 459 24.38 -3.31 -3.92
N VAL A 460 25.01 -2.64 -2.96
CA VAL A 460 24.35 -2.01 -1.82
C VAL A 460 24.44 -0.50 -2.05
N GLU A 461 23.35 0.11 -2.50
CA GLU A 461 23.30 1.54 -2.88
C GLU A 461 23.21 2.45 -1.66
N LYS A 462 22.53 1.96 -0.62
CA LYS A 462 22.32 2.61 0.67
C LYS A 462 22.61 1.59 1.76
N LEU A 463 23.40 1.97 2.74
CA LEU A 463 23.79 1.12 3.87
C LEU A 463 23.55 1.87 5.17
N MET A 464 22.71 1.29 6.03
CA MET A 464 22.43 1.78 7.39
C MET A 464 21.93 3.24 7.47
N GLU A 465 21.06 3.65 6.53
CA GLU A 465 20.31 4.91 6.65
C GLU A 465 19.18 4.79 7.68
N VAL A 466 18.88 5.85 8.44
CA VAL A 466 17.79 5.83 9.43
C VAL A 466 16.51 6.42 8.85
N GLU A 467 15.55 5.53 8.55
CA GLU A 467 14.23 5.90 8.08
C GLU A 467 13.28 6.21 9.23
N ARG A 468 12.53 7.31 9.08
CA ARG A 468 11.63 7.84 10.11
C ARG A 468 10.19 7.65 9.68
N TYR A 469 9.42 6.94 10.49
CA TYR A 469 7.99 6.73 10.35
C TYR A 469 7.24 7.58 11.40
N SER A 470 5.92 7.46 11.44
CA SER A 470 5.02 8.22 12.32
C SER A 470 5.36 8.02 13.81
N HIS A 471 5.68 6.79 14.22
CA HIS A 471 5.88 6.40 15.63
C HIS A 471 7.25 5.80 15.95
N VAL A 472 7.96 5.31 14.94
CA VAL A 472 9.26 4.62 15.05
C VAL A 472 10.27 5.09 14.01
N MET A 473 11.53 4.75 14.21
CA MET A 473 12.60 4.81 13.21
C MET A 473 13.33 3.47 13.11
N HIS A 474 13.80 3.14 11.92
CA HIS A 474 14.47 1.88 11.58
C HIS A 474 15.80 2.11 10.86
N ILE A 475 16.75 1.20 11.03
CA ILE A 475 17.93 1.10 10.16
C ILE A 475 17.48 0.44 8.85
N SER A 476 17.92 1.02 7.73
CA SER A 476 17.53 0.63 6.38
C SER A 476 18.73 0.54 5.46
N SER A 477 18.67 -0.40 4.52
CA SER A 477 19.61 -0.50 3.42
C SER A 477 18.86 -0.79 2.14
N THR A 478 19.48 -0.51 0.98
CA THR A 478 18.92 -0.82 -0.33
C THR A 478 19.92 -1.67 -1.10
N VAL A 479 19.51 -2.90 -1.41
CA VAL A 479 20.25 -3.86 -2.22
C VAL A 479 19.61 -3.91 -3.61
N THR A 480 20.40 -3.71 -4.66
CA THR A 480 19.93 -3.71 -6.05
C THR A 480 20.73 -4.67 -6.93
N GLY A 481 20.17 -5.10 -8.06
CA GLY A 481 20.82 -5.91 -9.08
C GLY A 481 20.02 -5.93 -10.38
N GLU A 482 20.67 -6.16 -11.52
CA GLU A 482 19.97 -6.23 -12.82
C GLU A 482 19.47 -7.66 -13.05
N LEU A 483 18.16 -7.84 -13.25
CA LEU A 483 17.54 -9.14 -13.52
C LEU A 483 18.18 -9.81 -14.76
N LEU A 484 18.40 -11.13 -14.66
CA LEU A 484 18.80 -11.98 -15.80
C LEU A 484 17.77 -11.88 -16.94
N ASP A 485 18.25 -11.88 -18.19
CA ASP A 485 17.41 -11.56 -19.36
C ASP A 485 16.36 -12.63 -19.68
N GLU A 486 16.63 -13.87 -19.25
CA GLU A 486 15.77 -15.04 -19.36
C GLU A 486 14.77 -15.19 -18.20
N LEU A 487 14.96 -14.45 -17.09
CA LEU A 487 14.11 -14.54 -15.92
C LEU A 487 12.96 -13.52 -15.94
N SER A 488 11.87 -13.87 -15.26
CA SER A 488 10.73 -13.00 -15.01
C SER A 488 10.71 -12.55 -13.55
N SER A 489 9.83 -11.61 -13.24
CA SER A 489 9.61 -11.14 -11.87
C SER A 489 9.07 -12.23 -10.93
N TRP A 490 8.33 -13.22 -11.44
CA TRP A 490 7.96 -14.45 -10.72
C TRP A 490 9.17 -15.21 -10.16
N ASP A 491 10.30 -15.16 -10.86
CA ASP A 491 11.53 -15.85 -10.46
C ASP A 491 12.27 -15.07 -9.37
N ALA A 492 12.25 -13.73 -9.45
CA ALA A 492 12.70 -12.85 -8.36
C ALA A 492 11.82 -12.98 -7.10
N LEU A 493 10.51 -13.15 -7.26
CA LEU A 493 9.58 -13.49 -6.17
C LEU A 493 9.94 -14.84 -5.52
N ARG A 494 10.09 -15.90 -6.32
CA ARG A 494 10.50 -17.24 -5.85
C ARG A 494 11.82 -17.21 -5.08
N ALA A 495 12.81 -16.46 -5.57
CA ALA A 495 14.13 -16.35 -4.94
C ALA A 495 14.11 -15.61 -3.59
N ALA A 496 13.24 -14.62 -3.45
CA ALA A 496 13.13 -13.80 -2.25
C ALA A 496 12.29 -14.43 -1.13
N LEU A 497 11.26 -15.23 -1.43
CA LEU A 497 10.33 -15.77 -0.44
C LEU A 497 10.99 -16.69 0.63
N PRO A 498 10.58 -16.59 1.92
CA PRO A 498 10.13 -15.39 2.63
C PRO A 498 11.31 -14.43 2.91
N VAL A 499 11.01 -13.18 3.27
CA VAL A 499 12.04 -12.19 3.65
C VAL A 499 12.80 -12.64 4.91
N GLY A 500 14.07 -12.25 5.02
CA GLY A 500 14.88 -12.49 6.22
C GLY A 500 14.25 -11.91 7.50
N THR A 501 13.68 -10.71 7.43
CA THR A 501 13.11 -9.96 8.56
C THR A 501 11.89 -10.61 9.22
N VAL A 502 11.31 -11.66 8.62
CA VAL A 502 10.21 -12.45 9.22
C VAL A 502 10.48 -13.97 9.21
N SER A 503 11.72 -14.37 8.89
CA SER A 503 12.19 -15.74 8.97
C SER A 503 13.47 -15.79 9.79
N GLY A 504 14.63 -15.56 9.17
CA GLY A 504 15.93 -15.45 9.82
C GLY A 504 17.06 -15.93 8.92
N ALA A 505 18.20 -16.23 9.53
CA ALA A 505 19.41 -16.68 8.84
C ALA A 505 20.06 -17.87 9.56
N PRO A 506 20.49 -18.94 8.85
CA PRO A 506 20.25 -19.22 7.43
C PRO A 506 18.77 -19.56 7.16
N LYS A 507 18.16 -18.92 6.14
CA LYS A 507 16.72 -18.94 5.87
C LYS A 507 16.07 -20.33 5.95
N VAL A 508 16.69 -21.33 5.32
CA VAL A 508 16.09 -22.68 5.22
C VAL A 508 16.24 -23.49 6.49
N THR A 509 17.37 -23.39 7.20
CA THR A 509 17.54 -24.04 8.51
C THR A 509 16.52 -23.50 9.50
N VAL A 510 16.35 -22.18 9.53
CA VAL A 510 15.32 -21.49 10.33
C VAL A 510 13.91 -22.01 10.03
N LEU A 511 13.56 -22.16 8.75
CA LEU A 511 12.25 -22.70 8.34
C LEU A 511 12.03 -24.14 8.81
N SER A 512 13.06 -24.99 8.77
CA SER A 512 13.00 -26.34 9.30
C SER A 512 12.87 -26.35 10.84
N THR A 513 13.59 -25.49 11.55
CA THR A 513 13.49 -25.34 13.01
C THR A 513 12.10 -24.86 13.45
N LEU A 514 11.51 -23.89 12.73
CA LEU A 514 10.13 -23.44 12.96
C LEU A 514 9.13 -24.60 12.82
N CYS A 515 9.27 -25.43 11.77
CA CYS A 515 8.42 -26.59 11.54
C CYS A 515 8.62 -27.68 12.60
N TYR A 516 9.86 -28.02 12.95
CA TYR A 516 10.21 -29.09 13.88
C TYR A 516 9.64 -28.86 15.30
N HIS A 517 9.73 -27.62 15.81
CA HIS A 517 9.16 -27.26 17.12
C HIS A 517 7.67 -26.87 17.07
N GLY A 518 7.03 -26.93 15.91
CA GLY A 518 5.64 -26.50 15.72
C GLY A 518 5.41 -25.02 16.07
N PHE A 519 6.44 -24.17 15.94
CA PHE A 519 6.35 -22.76 16.29
C PHE A 519 5.37 -22.04 15.37
N CYS A 520 4.67 -21.02 15.88
CA CYS A 520 3.71 -20.29 15.06
C CYS A 520 4.42 -19.49 13.96
N VAL A 521 3.94 -19.69 12.74
CA VAL A 521 4.40 -19.01 11.55
C VAL A 521 3.23 -18.21 10.98
N THR A 522 3.38 -16.89 10.91
CA THR A 522 2.37 -16.02 10.27
C THR A 522 3.02 -15.04 9.30
N GLY A 523 2.60 -15.14 8.04
CA GLY A 523 2.80 -14.12 7.03
C GLY A 523 1.76 -14.30 5.93
N ILE A 524 1.20 -13.19 5.46
CA ILE A 524 0.57 -13.11 4.14
C ILE A 524 1.16 -11.90 3.44
N TRP A 525 1.42 -12.05 2.15
CA TRP A 525 2.14 -11.12 1.30
C TRP A 525 1.23 -10.61 0.18
N ALA A 526 0.81 -9.34 0.19
CA ALA A 526 0.13 -8.76 -0.97
C ALA A 526 1.08 -8.67 -2.16
N HIS A 527 0.58 -8.89 -3.37
CA HIS A 527 1.33 -8.89 -4.64
C HIS A 527 0.65 -8.04 -5.71
N MET A 528 1.48 -7.54 -6.64
CA MET A 528 1.10 -6.77 -7.82
C MET A 528 2.09 -7.10 -8.96
N SER A 529 1.62 -7.48 -10.16
CA SER A 529 2.47 -7.82 -11.31
C SER A 529 1.93 -7.33 -12.66
N HIS A 530 2.84 -6.89 -13.54
CA HIS A 530 2.65 -6.84 -15.00
C HIS A 530 3.76 -7.70 -15.62
N ASP A 531 3.41 -8.67 -16.46
CA ASP A 531 4.39 -9.68 -16.91
C ASP A 531 5.11 -9.34 -18.23
N LYS A 532 6.28 -9.98 -18.38
CA LYS A 532 7.18 -10.16 -19.53
C LYS A 532 7.65 -8.96 -20.35
N VAL A 533 6.78 -8.08 -20.84
CA VAL A 533 7.18 -7.08 -21.87
C VAL A 533 7.45 -5.68 -21.31
N LEU A 534 6.91 -5.34 -20.12
CA LEU A 534 7.04 -3.99 -19.57
C LEU A 534 8.36 -3.72 -18.84
N ARG A 535 9.49 -4.20 -19.41
CA ARG A 535 10.86 -4.11 -18.89
C ARG A 535 11.21 -2.74 -18.28
N ASN A 536 10.64 -1.64 -18.80
CA ASN A 536 10.91 -0.27 -18.34
C ASN A 536 9.86 0.36 -17.39
N SER A 537 8.79 -0.33 -16.97
CA SER A 537 7.85 0.25 -15.95
C SER A 537 7.11 -0.77 -15.07
N CYS A 538 7.47 -2.06 -15.07
CA CYS A 538 7.01 -2.95 -14.00
C CYS A 538 7.28 -2.29 -12.64
N ARG A 539 6.33 -2.37 -11.71
CA ARG A 539 6.52 -1.99 -10.31
C ARG A 539 5.85 -3.03 -9.46
N GLU A 540 6.49 -4.19 -9.40
CA GLU A 540 6.07 -5.20 -8.44
C GLU A 540 6.42 -4.72 -7.04
N ILE A 541 5.54 -4.97 -6.08
CA ILE A 541 5.77 -4.67 -4.68
C ILE A 541 5.12 -5.79 -3.89
N LEU A 542 5.92 -6.48 -3.07
CA LEU A 542 5.41 -7.55 -2.21
C LEU A 542 5.50 -7.16 -0.72
N ILE A 543 4.38 -7.21 0.00
CA ILE A 543 4.17 -6.45 1.25
C ILE A 543 3.53 -7.30 2.35
N GLN A 544 4.07 -7.26 3.58
CA GLN A 544 3.56 -8.02 4.73
C GLN A 544 2.19 -7.50 5.21
N MET A 545 1.29 -8.42 5.57
CA MET A 545 -0.10 -8.08 5.92
C MET A 545 -0.57 -8.55 7.31
N ILE A 546 -1.50 -7.78 7.88
CA ILE A 546 -2.40 -8.23 8.94
C ILE A 546 -3.68 -8.78 8.28
N VAL A 547 -4.16 -9.92 8.76
CA VAL A 547 -5.26 -10.70 8.15
C VAL A 547 -6.49 -10.64 9.05
N THR A 548 -7.66 -10.33 8.49
CA THR A 548 -8.95 -10.47 9.18
C THR A 548 -9.79 -11.55 8.48
N ASN A 549 -10.22 -12.56 9.22
CA ASN A 549 -11.13 -13.56 8.70
C ASN A 549 -12.58 -13.02 8.87
N PRO A 550 -13.37 -12.86 7.80
CA PRO A 550 -14.75 -12.36 7.88
C PRO A 550 -15.73 -13.31 8.59
N SER A 551 -15.29 -14.52 8.96
CA SER A 551 -16.13 -15.61 9.48
C SER A 551 -16.10 -15.78 11.02
N LEU A 552 -15.44 -14.88 11.78
CA LEU A 552 -15.15 -15.10 13.22
C LEU A 552 -15.40 -13.94 14.18
#